data_AF-A0A7C6Q4Z1-F1
#
_entry.id   AF-A0A7C6Q4Z1-F1
#
_cell.length_a   1.000
_cell.length_b   1.000
_cell.length_c   1.000
_cell.angle_alpha   90.00
_cell.angle_beta   90.00
_cell.angle_gamma   90.00
#
_symmetry.space_group_name_H-M   'P 1'
#
loop_
_entity.id
_entity.type
_entity.pdbx_description
1 polymer ?
#
loop_
_entity_poly.entity_id
_entity_poly.type
_entity_poly.pdbx_seq_one_letter_code
_entity_poly.pdbx_strand_id
1 'polypeptide(L)'
;MIKKTFELINKFQPLPVRIPIDKCKLEEVVTTLFSQMFPVCERIDMCNIHENLKDCALALNVNIARLTDQQFADEVVHQFFVRFPGIRDLLYEDAKCYLKNDPAAKSLEEVIIAYPGFFALSIHRIAHELHVLGVPLVPRLFSEYAHSKVGIDIHPAAKIGKNLFLDHGTGIVIGETTEIGDNVKIY
;
A
#
# COMPACT_ATOMS: atom_id res chain seq x y z
N MET A 1 37.25 12.46 -23.19
CA MET A 1 36.59 11.31 -22.52
C MET A 1 35.07 11.37 -22.64
N ILE A 2 34.40 12.48 -22.31
CA ILE A 2 32.92 12.63 -22.39
C ILE A 2 32.29 12.23 -23.74
N LYS A 3 32.92 12.56 -24.89
CA LYS A 3 32.40 12.17 -26.22
C LYS A 3 32.26 10.66 -26.39
N LYS A 4 33.25 9.89 -25.92
CA LYS A 4 33.21 8.41 -25.95
C LYS A 4 32.13 7.86 -25.02
N THR A 5 31.90 8.51 -23.88
CA THR A 5 30.81 8.16 -22.95
C THR A 5 29.44 8.37 -23.61
N PHE A 6 29.22 9.48 -24.31
CA PHE A 6 27.94 9.75 -24.99
C PHE A 6 27.67 8.79 -26.15
N GLU A 7 28.70 8.38 -26.89
CA GLU A 7 28.57 7.33 -27.91
C GLU A 7 28.12 5.99 -27.32
N LEU A 8 28.57 5.64 -26.11
CA LEU A 8 28.12 4.44 -25.42
C LEU A 8 26.66 4.56 -24.95
N ILE A 9 26.28 5.72 -24.39
CA ILE A 9 24.89 5.98 -23.97
C ILE A 9 23.94 5.93 -25.16
N ASN A 10 24.29 6.54 -26.29
CA ASN A 10 23.44 6.55 -27.48
C ASN A 10 23.26 5.16 -28.11
N LYS A 11 24.17 4.22 -27.83
CA LYS A 11 24.04 2.81 -28.22
C LYS A 11 23.13 2.01 -27.28
N PHE A 12 22.83 2.53 -26.09
CA PHE A 12 21.94 1.88 -25.14
C PHE A 12 20.48 2.06 -25.61
N GLN A 13 19.93 1.01 -26.19
CA GLN A 13 18.54 0.95 -26.65
C GLN A 13 17.81 -0.17 -25.90
N PRO A 14 17.32 0.09 -24.68
CA PRO A 14 16.61 -0.93 -23.93
C PRO A 14 15.31 -1.29 -24.67
N LEU A 15 14.99 -2.59 -24.70
CA LEU A 15 13.70 -3.05 -25.20
C LEU A 15 12.61 -2.61 -24.21
N PRO A 16 11.55 -1.92 -24.66
CA PRO A 16 10.49 -1.49 -23.77
C PRO A 16 9.67 -2.70 -23.32
N VAL A 17 9.61 -2.94 -22.02
CA VAL A 17 8.59 -3.82 -21.42
C VAL A 17 7.34 -2.97 -21.21
N ARG A 18 6.30 -3.22 -22.02
CA ARG A 18 5.03 -2.48 -21.91
C ARG A 18 4.09 -3.21 -20.97
N ILE A 19 4.01 -2.73 -19.74
CA ILE A 19 2.89 -3.02 -18.85
C ILE A 19 1.95 -1.80 -18.95
N PRO A 20 0.65 -1.99 -19.21
CA PRO A 20 -0.26 -0.87 -19.49
C PRO A 20 -0.70 -0.14 -18.21
N ILE A 21 0.23 0.13 -17.29
CA ILE A 21 -0.02 0.89 -16.06
C ILE A 21 1.04 1.97 -15.85
N ASP A 22 0.67 2.99 -15.09
CA ASP A 22 1.57 4.01 -14.58
C ASP A 22 1.98 3.64 -13.15
N LYS A 23 3.15 2.99 -13.02
CA LYS A 23 3.69 2.55 -11.73
C LYS A 23 3.89 3.73 -10.77
N CYS A 24 4.49 4.83 -11.23
CA CYS A 24 4.78 5.99 -10.38
C CYS A 24 3.48 6.57 -9.83
N LYS A 25 2.45 6.68 -10.68
CA LYS A 25 1.14 7.17 -10.25
C LYS A 25 0.48 6.25 -9.24
N LEU A 26 0.60 4.94 -9.39
CA LEU A 26 0.07 3.97 -8.43
C LEU A 26 0.80 4.02 -7.07
N GLU A 27 2.11 4.28 -7.06
CA GLU A 27 2.88 4.51 -5.82
C GLU A 27 2.45 5.81 -5.10
N GLU A 28 2.13 6.87 -5.86
CA GLU A 28 1.50 8.09 -5.31
C GLU A 28 0.12 7.80 -4.70
N VAL A 29 -0.69 6.99 -5.38
CA VAL A 29 -2.03 6.59 -4.92
C VAL A 29 -1.95 5.89 -3.57
N VAL A 30 -1.15 4.83 -3.44
CA VAL A 30 -1.10 4.06 -2.17
C VAL A 30 -0.59 4.91 -1.00
N THR A 31 0.37 5.82 -1.26
CA THR A 31 0.85 6.78 -0.26
C THR A 31 -0.25 7.77 0.14
N THR A 32 -1.01 8.26 -0.83
CA THR A 32 -2.13 9.17 -0.60
C THR A 32 -3.24 8.48 0.17
N LEU A 33 -3.67 7.28 -0.22
CA LEU A 33 -4.66 6.49 0.49
C LEU A 33 -4.28 6.30 1.97
N PHE A 34 -3.04 5.88 2.25
CA PHE A 34 -2.55 5.72 3.62
C PHE A 34 -2.58 7.04 4.41
N SER A 35 -2.01 8.12 3.86
CA SER A 35 -2.00 9.43 4.53
C SER A 35 -3.40 10.02 4.75
N GLN A 36 -4.35 9.78 3.84
CA GLN A 36 -5.72 10.26 4.01
C GLN A 36 -6.51 9.42 5.05
N MET A 37 -6.14 8.16 5.29
CA MET A 37 -6.69 7.39 6.41
C MET A 37 -6.25 7.96 7.77
N PHE A 38 -5.03 8.50 7.84
CA PHE A 38 -4.42 9.01 9.06
C PHE A 38 -3.85 10.42 8.88
N PRO A 39 -4.69 11.46 8.98
CA PRO A 39 -4.22 12.84 8.84
C PRO A 39 -3.48 13.31 10.10
N VAL A 40 -2.31 12.72 10.37
CA VAL A 40 -1.41 13.02 11.49
C VAL A 40 -0.29 13.92 10.97
N CYS A 41 -0.05 15.04 11.65
CA CYS A 41 0.89 16.14 11.33
C CYS A 41 0.42 17.21 10.30
N GLU A 42 0.70 18.46 10.64
CA GLU A 42 0.32 19.68 9.93
C GLU A 42 0.90 19.75 8.51
N ARG A 43 0.03 19.46 7.53
CA ARG A 43 -0.02 19.99 6.15
C ARG A 43 -1.06 19.25 5.30
N ILE A 44 -1.87 18.37 5.89
CA ILE A 44 -3.11 17.96 5.25
C ILE A 44 -4.05 19.13 5.38
N ASP A 45 -4.16 19.90 4.30
CA ASP A 45 -5.26 20.80 4.12
C ASP A 45 -6.52 19.93 4.19
N MET A 46 -7.19 19.94 5.34
CA MET A 46 -8.43 19.20 5.57
C MET A 46 -9.49 19.53 4.51
N CYS A 47 -9.33 20.67 3.83
CA CYS A 47 -10.14 21.07 2.68
C CYS A 47 -9.98 20.14 1.47
N ASN A 48 -8.88 19.40 1.32
CA ASN A 48 -8.54 18.63 0.12
C ASN A 48 -8.56 17.11 0.26
N ILE A 49 -8.96 16.53 1.41
CA ILE A 49 -9.06 15.07 1.56
C ILE A 49 -9.94 14.46 0.46
N HIS A 50 -11.12 15.03 0.24
CA HIS A 50 -12.05 14.54 -0.78
C HIS A 50 -11.50 14.67 -2.20
N GLU A 51 -10.74 15.73 -2.51
CA GLU A 51 -10.12 15.91 -3.83
C GLU A 51 -9.02 14.87 -4.04
N ASN A 52 -8.13 14.70 -3.06
CA ASN A 52 -7.06 13.70 -3.10
C ASN A 52 -7.62 12.27 -3.27
N LEU A 53 -8.71 11.94 -2.58
CA LEU A 53 -9.36 10.63 -2.71
C LEU A 53 -10.04 10.46 -4.08
N LYS A 54 -10.63 11.52 -4.66
CA LYS A 54 -11.16 11.50 -6.03
C LYS A 54 -10.05 11.26 -7.05
N ASP A 55 -8.91 11.92 -6.90
CA ASP A 55 -7.74 11.73 -7.76
C ASP A 55 -7.20 10.30 -7.65
N CYS A 56 -7.18 9.74 -6.44
CA CYS A 56 -6.84 8.34 -6.23
C CYS A 56 -7.82 7.39 -6.94
N ALA A 57 -9.13 7.66 -6.83
CA ALA A 57 -10.16 6.86 -7.49
C ALA A 57 -10.00 6.89 -9.02
N LEU A 58 -9.78 8.07 -9.60
CA LEU A 58 -9.55 8.21 -11.04
C LEU A 58 -8.28 7.49 -11.48
N ALA A 59 -7.19 7.64 -10.73
CA ALA A 59 -5.93 6.98 -11.05
C ALA A 59 -6.02 5.45 -10.95
N LEU A 60 -6.69 4.92 -9.92
CA LEU A 60 -6.97 3.48 -9.81
C LEU A 60 -7.80 3.01 -11.00
N ASN A 61 -8.89 3.70 -11.29
CA ASN A 61 -9.82 3.33 -12.36
C ASN A 61 -9.10 3.24 -13.72
N VAL A 62 -8.38 4.29 -14.11
CA VAL A 62 -7.65 4.33 -15.39
C VAL A 62 -6.63 3.19 -15.49
N ASN A 63 -5.89 2.90 -14.42
CA ASN A 63 -4.88 1.85 -14.45
C ASN A 63 -5.48 0.44 -14.42
N ILE A 64 -6.57 0.23 -13.67
CA ILE A 64 -7.28 -1.06 -13.63
C ILE A 64 -7.96 -1.32 -14.97
N ALA A 65 -8.60 -0.33 -15.58
CA ALA A 65 -9.26 -0.45 -16.88
C ALA A 65 -8.26 -0.85 -17.99
N ARG A 66 -7.03 -0.33 -17.93
CA ARG A 66 -5.96 -0.71 -18.86
C ARG A 66 -5.47 -2.15 -18.70
N LEU A 67 -5.65 -2.75 -17.53
CA LEU A 67 -5.32 -4.17 -17.27
C LEU A 67 -6.51 -5.11 -17.52
N THR A 68 -7.73 -4.57 -17.55
CA THR A 68 -8.99 -5.31 -17.61
C THR A 68 -9.91 -4.65 -18.65
N ASP A 69 -11.00 -4.03 -18.19
CA ASP A 69 -11.91 -3.20 -18.98
C ASP A 69 -12.53 -2.10 -18.09
N GLN A 70 -13.19 -1.13 -18.72
CA GLN A 70 -13.75 0.03 -18.02
C GLN A 70 -14.88 -0.36 -17.04
N GLN A 71 -15.72 -1.34 -17.41
CA GLN A 71 -16.85 -1.75 -16.58
C GLN A 71 -16.36 -2.40 -15.28
N PHE A 72 -15.38 -3.30 -15.39
CA PHE A 72 -14.74 -3.92 -14.24
C PHE A 72 -14.08 -2.86 -13.33
N ALA A 73 -13.34 -1.92 -13.93
CA ALA A 73 -12.66 -0.87 -13.18
C ALA A 73 -13.63 0.05 -12.41
N ASP A 74 -14.76 0.43 -13.03
CA ASP A 74 -15.79 1.25 -12.39
C ASP A 74 -16.38 0.56 -11.17
N GLU A 75 -16.76 -0.71 -11.32
CA GLU A 75 -17.37 -1.49 -10.25
C GLU A 75 -16.40 -1.74 -9.09
N VAL A 76 -15.18 -2.17 -9.39
CA VAL A 76 -14.16 -2.44 -8.36
C VAL A 76 -13.78 -1.18 -7.60
N VAL A 77 -13.53 -0.05 -8.28
CA VAL A 77 -13.14 1.19 -7.60
C VAL A 77 -14.27 1.67 -6.69
N HIS A 78 -15.53 1.58 -7.14
CA HIS A 78 -16.68 1.86 -6.28
C HIS A 78 -16.71 0.94 -5.05
N GLN A 79 -16.60 -0.38 -5.23
CA GLN A 79 -16.61 -1.34 -4.11
C GLN A 79 -15.44 -1.13 -3.14
N PHE A 80 -14.25 -0.80 -3.66
CA PHE A 80 -13.09 -0.48 -2.83
C PHE A 80 -13.38 0.72 -1.92
N PHE A 81 -13.92 1.81 -2.46
CA PHE A 81 -14.25 3.00 -1.66
C PHE A 81 -15.45 2.80 -0.73
N VAL A 82 -16.39 1.89 -1.03
CA VAL A 82 -17.42 1.45 -0.08
C VAL A 82 -16.80 0.79 1.15
N ARG A 83 -15.74 -0.03 0.97
CA ARG A 83 -15.04 -0.73 2.06
C ARG A 83 -13.99 0.13 2.77
N PHE A 84 -13.51 1.19 2.11
CA PHE A 84 -12.39 2.02 2.57
C PHE A 84 -12.50 2.54 4.01
N PRO A 85 -13.66 3.04 4.49
CA PRO A 85 -13.80 3.45 5.89
C PRO A 85 -13.59 2.29 6.88
N GLY A 86 -14.07 1.09 6.55
CA GLY A 86 -13.90 -0.10 7.39
C GLY A 86 -12.44 -0.56 7.50
N ILE A 87 -11.65 -0.38 6.43
CA ILE A 87 -10.21 -0.62 6.47
C ILE A 87 -9.54 0.31 7.48
N ARG A 88 -9.88 1.61 7.44
CA ARG A 88 -9.35 2.61 8.37
C ARG A 88 -9.68 2.27 9.83
N ASP A 89 -10.93 1.88 10.11
CA ASP A 89 -11.35 1.50 11.46
C ASP A 89 -10.55 0.30 11.99
N LEU A 90 -10.36 -0.73 11.15
CA LEU A 90 -9.53 -1.89 11.49
C LEU A 90 -8.08 -1.49 11.78
N LEU A 91 -7.50 -0.60 10.96
CA LEU A 91 -6.13 -0.15 11.16
C LEU A 91 -5.96 0.72 12.42
N TYR A 92 -6.97 1.47 12.87
CA TYR A 92 -6.92 2.13 14.18
C TYR A 92 -6.84 1.12 15.34
N GLU A 93 -7.56 -0.01 15.25
CA GLU A 93 -7.45 -1.08 16.24
C GLU A 93 -6.08 -1.77 16.18
N ASP A 94 -5.53 -2.00 14.98
CA ASP A 94 -4.17 -2.49 14.83
C ASP A 94 -3.16 -1.51 15.46
N ALA A 95 -3.26 -0.20 15.20
CA ALA A 95 -2.36 0.80 15.80
C ALA A 95 -2.42 0.79 17.34
N LYS A 96 -3.62 0.62 17.92
CA LYS A 96 -3.77 0.44 19.38
C LYS A 96 -3.10 -0.85 19.87
N CYS A 97 -3.15 -1.92 19.07
CA CYS A 97 -2.44 -3.16 19.37
C CYS A 97 -0.92 -2.91 19.44
N TYR A 98 -0.35 -2.18 18.48
CA TYR A 98 1.08 -1.81 18.51
C TYR A 98 1.44 -1.01 19.76
N LEU A 99 0.70 0.06 20.04
CA LEU A 99 0.92 0.90 21.23
C LEU A 99 0.85 0.09 22.54
N LYS A 100 -0.06 -0.88 22.63
CA LYS A 100 -0.20 -1.73 23.81
C LYS A 100 0.95 -2.74 23.96
N ASN A 101 1.49 -3.22 22.85
CA ASN A 101 2.39 -4.37 22.84
C ASN A 101 3.87 -4.02 22.77
N ASP A 102 4.23 -2.80 22.41
CA ASP A 102 5.58 -2.27 22.49
C ASP A 102 5.72 -1.29 23.68
N PRO A 103 6.45 -1.65 24.75
CA PRO A 103 6.74 -0.74 25.87
C PRO A 103 7.49 0.54 25.47
N ALA A 104 8.15 0.57 24.31
CA ALA A 104 8.85 1.74 23.83
C ALA A 104 7.91 2.81 23.24
N ALA A 105 6.77 2.40 22.66
CA ALA A 105 5.79 3.28 22.05
C ALA A 105 5.26 4.33 23.04
N LYS A 106 5.20 5.61 22.63
CA LYS A 106 4.73 6.73 23.47
C LYS A 106 3.33 7.19 23.11
N SER A 107 2.91 7.06 21.86
CA SER A 107 1.56 7.43 21.45
C SER A 107 1.07 6.65 20.23
N LEU A 108 -0.23 6.78 19.94
CA LEU A 108 -0.84 6.19 18.76
C LEU A 108 -0.34 6.86 17.48
N GLU A 109 -0.12 8.17 17.53
CA GLU A 109 0.43 8.97 16.44
C GLU A 109 1.84 8.52 16.08
N GLU A 110 2.69 8.24 17.08
CA GLU A 110 4.04 7.70 16.87
C GLU A 110 3.99 6.36 16.13
N VAL A 111 3.11 5.46 16.56
CA VAL A 111 2.88 4.18 15.86
C VAL A 111 2.50 4.42 14.40
N ILE A 112 1.51 5.27 14.15
CA ILE A 112 0.99 5.53 12.82
C ILE A 112 2.06 6.09 11.87
N ILE A 113 2.89 7.04 12.35
CA ILE A 113 3.83 7.76 11.47
C ILE A 113 5.21 7.10 11.36
N ALA A 114 5.62 6.29 12.35
CA ALA A 114 7.00 5.84 12.46
C ALA A 114 7.19 4.31 12.48
N TYR A 115 6.16 3.50 12.79
CA TYR A 115 6.36 2.06 12.96
C TYR A 115 6.34 1.32 11.60
N PRO A 116 7.45 0.66 11.21
CA PRO A 116 7.56 0.00 9.91
C PRO A 116 6.58 -1.16 9.76
N GLY A 117 6.36 -1.93 10.83
CA GLY A 117 5.38 -3.01 10.87
C GLY A 117 3.95 -2.53 10.62
N PHE A 118 3.58 -1.42 11.27
CA PHE A 118 2.26 -0.82 11.09
C PHE A 118 2.07 -0.30 9.67
N PHE A 119 3.08 0.34 9.10
CA PHE A 119 3.06 0.78 7.71
C PHE A 119 2.88 -0.39 6.73
N ALA A 120 3.65 -1.47 6.87
CA ALA A 120 3.52 -2.66 6.04
C ALA A 120 2.14 -3.32 6.15
N LEU A 121 1.61 -3.46 7.37
CA LEU A 121 0.27 -4.00 7.59
C LEU A 121 -0.80 -3.11 6.96
N SER A 122 -0.67 -1.79 7.07
CA SER A 122 -1.60 -0.82 6.47
C SER A 122 -1.68 -0.98 4.96
N ILE A 123 -0.53 -1.04 4.29
CA ILE A 123 -0.49 -1.23 2.84
C ILE A 123 -0.99 -2.63 2.45
N HIS A 124 -0.67 -3.67 3.22
CA HIS A 124 -1.21 -5.00 2.99
C HIS A 124 -2.73 -5.00 3.06
N ARG A 125 -3.37 -4.39 4.07
CA ARG A 125 -4.85 -4.36 4.16
C ARG A 125 -5.50 -3.63 2.98
N ILE A 126 -4.89 -2.53 2.52
CA ILE A 126 -5.34 -1.82 1.31
C ILE A 126 -5.20 -2.72 0.06
N ALA A 127 -4.04 -3.36 -0.12
CA ALA A 127 -3.77 -4.23 -1.24
C ALA A 127 -4.65 -5.49 -1.23
N HIS A 128 -4.90 -6.06 -0.05
CA HIS A 128 -5.73 -7.24 0.16
C HIS A 128 -7.16 -7.00 -0.31
N GLU A 129 -7.75 -5.83 -0.01
CA GLU A 129 -9.09 -5.50 -0.48
C GLU A 129 -9.17 -5.44 -2.02
N LEU A 130 -8.18 -4.82 -2.67
CA LEU A 130 -8.10 -4.82 -4.15
C LEU A 130 -7.89 -6.25 -4.69
N HIS A 131 -7.11 -7.08 -4.02
CA HIS A 131 -6.91 -8.49 -4.39
C HIS A 131 -8.21 -9.29 -4.27
N VAL A 132 -8.96 -9.14 -3.18
CA VAL A 132 -10.26 -9.80 -2.97
C VAL A 132 -11.29 -9.36 -4.02
N LEU A 133 -11.21 -8.11 -4.49
CA LEU A 133 -12.01 -7.61 -5.60
C LEU A 133 -11.52 -8.08 -6.99
N GLY A 134 -10.48 -8.92 -7.06
CA GLY A 134 -10.00 -9.53 -8.29
C GLY A 134 -9.08 -8.63 -9.13
N VAL A 135 -8.55 -7.54 -8.57
CA VAL A 135 -7.68 -6.62 -9.32
C VAL A 135 -6.35 -7.29 -9.66
N PRO A 136 -5.97 -7.38 -10.95
CA PRO A 136 -4.67 -7.90 -11.33
C PRO A 136 -3.57 -6.89 -11.04
N LEU A 137 -2.37 -7.37 -10.72
CA LEU A 137 -1.10 -6.63 -10.64
C LEU A 137 -1.00 -5.49 -9.60
N VAL A 138 -1.97 -4.58 -9.52
CA VAL A 138 -1.99 -3.43 -8.60
C VAL A 138 -1.81 -3.84 -7.14
N PRO A 139 -2.50 -4.87 -6.60
CA PRO A 139 -2.27 -5.33 -5.23
C PRO A 139 -0.81 -5.72 -4.97
N ARG A 140 -0.19 -6.45 -5.92
CA ARG A 140 1.21 -6.86 -5.78
C ARG A 140 2.15 -5.67 -5.85
N LEU A 141 1.88 -4.70 -6.72
CA LEU A 141 2.64 -3.46 -6.79
C LEU A 141 2.61 -2.71 -5.45
N PHE A 142 1.45 -2.64 -4.79
CA PHE A 142 1.33 -2.01 -3.47
C PHE A 142 2.11 -2.77 -2.39
N SER A 143 2.02 -4.11 -2.35
CA SER A 143 2.84 -4.92 -1.44
C SER A 143 4.35 -4.71 -1.66
N GLU A 144 4.81 -4.70 -2.91
CA GLU A 144 6.22 -4.46 -3.23
C GLU A 144 6.66 -3.02 -2.90
N TYR A 145 5.75 -2.04 -3.03
CA TYR A 145 6.01 -0.69 -2.56
C TYR A 145 6.28 -0.67 -1.06
N ALA A 146 5.44 -1.31 -0.24
CA ALA A 146 5.68 -1.43 1.20
C ALA A 146 7.00 -2.17 1.49
N HIS A 147 7.25 -3.30 0.84
CA HIS A 147 8.48 -4.05 0.97
C HIS A 147 9.72 -3.19 0.71
N SER A 148 9.71 -2.39 -0.36
CA SER A 148 10.82 -1.49 -0.70
C SER A 148 11.07 -0.38 0.33
N LYS A 149 10.05 0.01 1.11
CA LYS A 149 10.15 1.08 2.11
C LYS A 149 10.62 0.58 3.47
N VAL A 150 10.16 -0.60 3.89
CA VAL A 150 10.34 -1.06 5.28
C VAL A 150 10.91 -2.48 5.41
N GLY A 151 11.18 -3.18 4.30
CA GLY A 151 11.82 -4.50 4.31
C GLY A 151 10.92 -5.65 4.80
N ILE A 152 9.61 -5.44 4.87
CA ILE A 152 8.60 -6.45 5.22
C ILE A 152 7.86 -6.83 3.93
N ASP A 153 7.96 -8.08 3.50
CA ASP A 153 7.25 -8.61 2.33
C ASP A 153 5.95 -9.32 2.77
N ILE A 154 4.80 -8.75 2.44
CA ILE A 154 3.50 -9.39 2.70
C ILE A 154 2.75 -9.52 1.38
N HIS A 155 2.54 -10.76 0.94
CA HIS A 155 1.75 -11.03 -0.25
C HIS A 155 0.32 -10.48 -0.08
N PRO A 156 -0.27 -9.81 -1.10
CA PRO A 156 -1.60 -9.21 -0.97
C PRO A 156 -2.70 -10.25 -0.73
N ALA A 157 -2.51 -11.51 -1.13
CA ALA A 157 -3.48 -12.58 -0.91
C ALA A 157 -3.42 -13.23 0.48
N ALA A 158 -2.36 -12.97 1.27
CA ALA A 158 -2.23 -13.54 2.60
C ALA A 158 -3.45 -13.13 3.45
N LYS A 159 -4.01 -14.08 4.19
CA LYS A 159 -5.18 -13.82 5.04
C LYS A 159 -4.69 -13.50 6.45
N ILE A 160 -4.87 -12.26 6.86
CA ILE A 160 -4.36 -11.76 8.15
C ILE A 160 -5.53 -11.31 9.03
N GLY A 161 -5.66 -11.96 10.19
CA GLY A 161 -6.62 -11.61 11.23
C GLY A 161 -6.40 -10.22 11.85
N LYS A 162 -7.05 -10.00 12.98
CA LYS A 162 -6.99 -8.74 13.74
C LYS A 162 -5.72 -8.69 14.61
N ASN A 163 -5.24 -7.48 14.88
CA ASN A 163 -4.21 -7.24 15.90
C ASN A 163 -2.88 -7.95 15.60
N LEU A 164 -2.49 -8.06 14.32
CA LEU A 164 -1.15 -8.51 13.96
C LEU A 164 -0.13 -7.44 14.34
N PHE A 165 0.87 -7.82 15.13
CA PHE A 165 1.96 -6.95 15.54
C PHE A 165 3.27 -7.42 14.92
N LEU A 166 3.91 -6.56 14.13
CA LEU A 166 5.19 -6.79 13.47
C LEU A 166 6.20 -5.81 14.07
N ASP A 167 7.12 -6.31 14.89
CA ASP A 167 8.12 -5.45 15.55
C ASP A 167 9.43 -5.46 14.77
N HIS A 168 10.06 -4.29 14.60
CA HIS A 168 11.22 -4.03 13.74
C HIS A 168 11.02 -4.41 12.25
N GLY A 169 10.79 -5.70 11.97
CA GLY A 169 10.17 -6.23 10.76
C GLY A 169 11.09 -6.49 9.56
N THR A 170 12.30 -5.95 9.53
CA THR A 170 13.21 -6.16 8.39
C THR A 170 13.49 -7.65 8.16
N GLY A 171 13.14 -8.16 6.98
CA GLY A 171 13.34 -9.56 6.59
C GLY A 171 12.15 -10.47 6.83
N ILE A 172 11.03 -9.97 7.37
CA ILE A 172 9.77 -10.72 7.44
C ILE A 172 9.24 -10.97 6.02
N VAL A 173 8.84 -12.22 5.76
CA VAL A 173 8.20 -12.65 4.51
C VAL A 173 6.94 -13.45 4.83
N ILE A 174 5.80 -13.02 4.31
CA ILE A 174 4.48 -13.67 4.47
C ILE A 174 3.94 -14.00 3.08
N GLY A 175 3.91 -15.29 2.74
CA GLY A 175 3.59 -15.79 1.40
C GLY A 175 2.10 -15.80 1.05
N GLU A 176 1.79 -15.99 -0.22
CA GLU A 176 0.45 -15.90 -0.82
C GLU A 176 -0.64 -16.72 -0.12
N THR A 177 -0.34 -17.96 0.24
CA THR A 177 -1.31 -18.89 0.84
C THR A 177 -1.30 -18.87 2.37
N THR A 178 -0.58 -17.94 2.98
CA THR A 178 -0.45 -17.86 4.44
C THR A 178 -1.75 -17.41 5.06
N GLU A 179 -2.16 -18.10 6.14
CA GLU A 179 -3.26 -17.68 7.00
C GLU A 179 -2.72 -17.41 8.40
N ILE A 180 -2.90 -16.17 8.89
CA ILE A 180 -2.50 -15.71 10.21
C ILE A 180 -3.76 -15.38 11.01
N GLY A 181 -3.90 -15.98 12.19
CA GLY A 181 -5.02 -15.73 13.09
C GLY A 181 -4.95 -14.38 13.81
N ASP A 182 -5.88 -14.18 14.76
CA ASP A 182 -5.93 -12.95 15.55
C ASP A 182 -4.85 -12.90 16.64
N ASN A 183 -4.37 -11.70 16.96
CA ASN A 183 -3.43 -11.39 18.07
C ASN A 183 -2.07 -12.08 17.95
N VAL A 184 -1.55 -12.19 16.73
CA VAL A 184 -0.22 -12.75 16.46
C VAL A 184 0.87 -11.67 16.57
N LYS A 185 2.05 -12.07 17.05
CA LYS A 185 3.27 -11.24 17.05
C LYS A 185 4.35 -11.91 16.21
N ILE A 186 5.04 -11.12 15.38
CA ILE A 186 6.19 -11.57 14.57
C ILE A 186 7.30 -10.52 14.73
N TYR A 187 8.55 -10.99 14.77
CA TYR A 187 9.77 -10.19 14.91
C TYR A 187 10.68 -10.46 13.71
#